data_AF-A0A956SE47-F1
#
_entry.id   AF-A0A956SE47-F1
#
_cell.length_a   1.000
_cell.length_b   1.000
_cell.length_c   1.000
_cell.angle_alpha   90.00
_cell.angle_beta   90.00
_cell.angle_gamma   90.00
#
_symmetry.space_group_name_H-M   'P 1'
#
loop_
_entity.id
_entity.type
_entity.pdbx_description
1 polymer ?
#
loop_
_entity_poly.entity_id
_entity_poly.type
_entity_poly.pdbx_seq_one_letter_code
_entity_poly.pdbx_strand_id
1 'polypeptide(L)'
;MSDARAASDVRAASDARAASDVRTASVGRVVGLWRYPVKSMAAEALRAADVGWHGFVGDRRWAFVRSDVPESNFPWLTLREEANLGH
;
A
#
# COMPACT_ATOMS: atom_id res chain seq x y z
N MET A 1 -64.20 -28.16 6.58
CA MET A 1 -63.68 -26.81 6.85
C MET A 1 -62.17 -26.90 6.86
N SER A 2 -61.58 -26.31 5.81
CA SER A 2 -60.16 -26.32 5.43
C SER A 2 -59.35 -25.38 6.31
N ASP A 3 -58.11 -25.75 6.64
CA ASP A 3 -56.94 -24.86 6.46
C ASP A 3 -55.65 -25.69 6.61
N ALA A 4 -55.02 -26.11 5.50
CA ALA A 4 -54.09 -25.37 4.64
C ALA A 4 -52.66 -25.32 5.23
N ARG A 5 -51.82 -26.20 4.67
CA ARG A 5 -50.36 -26.23 4.82
C ARG A 5 -49.79 -24.87 4.41
N ALA A 6 -49.03 -24.22 5.30
CA ALA A 6 -48.15 -23.12 4.93
C ALA A 6 -46.95 -23.69 4.18
N ALA A 7 -46.96 -23.49 2.87
CA ALA A 7 -45.86 -23.78 1.97
C ALA A 7 -44.66 -22.87 2.26
N SER A 8 -43.47 -23.43 2.04
CA SER A 8 -42.18 -22.75 1.93
C SER A 8 -42.21 -21.63 0.90
N ASP A 9 -41.64 -20.47 1.24
CA ASP A 9 -41.17 -19.50 0.24
C ASP A 9 -39.71 -19.09 0.53
N VAL A 10 -38.82 -19.81 -0.15
CA VAL A 10 -37.50 -19.31 -0.53
C VAL A 10 -37.71 -18.27 -1.62
N ARG A 11 -37.46 -17.00 -1.33
CA ARG A 11 -36.84 -15.99 -2.23
C ARG A 11 -37.12 -14.57 -1.73
N ALA A 12 -36.06 -13.85 -1.40
CA ALA A 12 -35.68 -12.66 -2.15
C ALA A 12 -34.33 -12.18 -1.63
N ALA A 13 -33.27 -12.46 -2.38
CA ALA A 13 -32.16 -11.52 -2.45
C ALA A 13 -32.76 -10.17 -2.86
N SER A 14 -32.91 -9.24 -1.93
CA SER A 14 -33.19 -7.85 -2.27
C SER A 14 -31.94 -7.05 -1.96
N ASP A 15 -31.28 -6.63 -3.03
CA ASP A 15 -30.40 -5.48 -3.09
C ASP A 15 -31.07 -4.29 -2.39
N ALA A 16 -30.85 -4.17 -1.09
CA ALA A 16 -31.15 -2.98 -0.33
C ALA A 16 -30.02 -1.98 -0.59
N ARG A 17 -30.09 -1.39 -1.79
CA ARG A 17 -29.57 -0.08 -2.20
C ARG A 17 -28.71 0.57 -1.11
N ALA A 18 -27.41 0.32 -1.22
CA ALA A 18 -26.37 0.82 -0.34
C ALA A 18 -26.57 2.31 -0.06
N ALA A 19 -27.04 2.62 1.14
CA ALA A 19 -26.89 3.95 1.71
C ALA A 19 -25.38 4.15 1.92
N SER A 20 -24.73 4.74 0.93
CA SER A 20 -23.31 5.06 1.00
C SER A 20 -23.11 6.15 2.04
N ASP A 21 -22.70 5.78 3.25
CA ASP A 21 -21.98 6.71 4.11
C ASP A 21 -20.70 7.09 3.34
N VAL A 22 -20.69 8.30 2.77
CA VAL A 22 -19.57 8.84 1.99
C VAL A 22 -18.25 8.76 2.78
N ARG A 23 -18.32 8.64 4.11
CA ARG A 23 -17.16 8.54 5.00
C ARG A 23 -16.43 7.19 4.98
N THR A 24 -17.00 6.13 4.38
CA THR A 24 -16.37 4.79 4.31
C THR A 24 -16.48 4.12 2.94
N ALA A 25 -16.76 4.89 1.88
CA ALA A 25 -16.71 4.34 0.53
C ALA A 25 -15.28 3.84 0.22
N SER A 26 -15.15 2.53 -0.03
CA SER A 26 -13.87 1.94 -0.42
C SER A 26 -13.40 2.53 -1.75
N VAL A 27 -12.22 3.16 -1.74
CA VAL A 27 -11.64 3.82 -2.92
C VAL A 27 -10.70 2.90 -3.72
N GLY A 28 -10.43 1.70 -3.22
CA GLY A 28 -9.53 0.74 -3.88
C GLY A 28 -8.90 -0.27 -2.92
N ARG A 29 -8.02 -1.10 -3.47
CA ARG A 29 -7.27 -2.14 -2.74
C ARG A 29 -5.78 -2.05 -3.05
N VAL A 30 -4.94 -2.09 -2.03
CA VAL A 30 -3.47 -2.20 -2.17
C VAL A 30 -3.14 -3.53 -2.84
N VAL A 31 -2.46 -3.48 -3.99
CA VAL A 31 -2.10 -4.69 -4.77
C VAL A 31 -0.66 -5.13 -4.58
N GLY A 32 0.17 -4.29 -3.97
CA GLY A 32 1.54 -4.61 -3.63
C GLY A 32 2.15 -3.54 -2.74
N LEU A 33 3.22 -3.92 -2.05
CA LEU A 33 3.93 -3.07 -1.12
C LEU A 33 5.42 -3.27 -1.35
N TRP A 34 6.16 -2.17 -1.45
CA TRP A 34 7.60 -2.19 -1.67
C TRP A 34 8.29 -1.27 -0.68
N ARG A 35 9.35 -1.78 -0.06
CA ARG A 35 10.22 -1.00 0.83
C ARG A 35 11.58 -0.81 0.16
N TYR A 36 12.17 0.36 0.34
CA TYR A 36 13.47 0.74 -0.22
C TYR A 36 14.44 0.98 0.94
N PRO A 37 15.11 -0.06 1.48
CA PRO A 37 15.95 0.08 2.68
C PRO A 37 17.10 1.09 2.48
N VAL A 38 17.63 1.17 1.26
CA VAL A 38 18.68 2.09 0.84
C VAL A 38 18.13 3.06 -0.20
N LYS A 39 18.42 4.35 -0.03
CA LYS A 39 18.06 5.41 -0.96
C LYS A 39 18.53 5.06 -2.37
N SER A 40 17.62 5.18 -3.34
CA SER A 40 17.89 4.99 -4.77
C SER A 40 18.27 3.57 -5.21
N MET A 41 18.23 2.57 -4.31
CA MET A 41 18.47 1.17 -4.67
C MET A 41 17.19 0.38 -4.94
N ALA A 42 17.33 -0.86 -5.41
CA ALA A 42 16.23 -1.81 -5.57
C ALA A 42 15.38 -1.97 -4.29
N ALA A 43 14.08 -2.16 -4.51
CA ALA A 43 13.12 -2.42 -3.43
C ALA A 43 12.97 -3.92 -3.12
N GLU A 44 12.51 -4.19 -1.90
CA GLU A 44 11.97 -5.49 -1.52
C GLU A 44 10.44 -5.46 -1.54
N ALA A 45 9.82 -6.52 -2.07
CA ALA A 45 8.38 -6.69 -1.99
C ALA A 45 7.98 -7.17 -0.59
N LEU A 46 6.95 -6.55 0.00
CA LEU A 46 6.45 -6.87 1.32
C LEU A 46 5.00 -7.35 1.25
N ARG A 47 4.62 -8.20 2.21
CA ARG A 47 3.20 -8.59 2.43
C ARG A 47 2.48 -7.65 3.40
N ALA A 48 3.23 -7.08 4.33
CA ALA A 48 2.76 -6.11 5.33
C ALA A 48 3.95 -5.24 5.77
N ALA A 49 3.67 -4.07 6.32
CA ALA A 49 4.66 -3.21 6.96
C ALA A 49 4.03 -2.46 8.13
N ASP A 50 4.80 -2.28 9.19
CA ASP A 50 4.45 -1.37 10.28
C ASP A 50 4.68 0.08 9.83
N VAL A 51 3.72 0.95 10.15
CA VAL A 51 3.77 2.38 9.82
C VAL A 51 4.03 3.16 11.09
N GLY A 52 5.18 3.84 11.14
CA GLY A 52 5.50 4.80 12.18
C GLY A 52 5.35 6.24 11.69
N TRP A 53 5.68 7.20 12.55
CA TRP A 53 5.62 8.64 12.24
C TRP A 53 6.44 9.04 11.01
N HIS A 54 7.51 8.30 10.71
CA HIS A 54 8.42 8.56 9.59
C HIS A 54 8.15 7.71 8.34
N GLY A 55 7.02 6.99 8.30
CA GLY A 55 6.68 6.05 7.22
C GLY A 55 6.88 4.59 7.62
N PHE A 56 7.11 3.73 6.63
CA PHE A 56 7.30 2.30 6.87
C PHE A 56 8.57 2.07 7.69
N VAL A 57 8.46 1.22 8.71
CA VAL A 57 9.62 0.80 9.49
C VAL A 57 10.66 0.17 8.56
N GLY A 58 11.88 0.72 8.60
CA GLY A 58 12.99 0.28 7.77
C GLY A 58 13.08 0.91 6.38
N ASP A 59 12.14 1.77 5.97
CA ASP A 59 12.25 2.46 4.68
C ASP A 59 13.31 3.55 4.71
N ARG A 60 14.14 3.58 3.67
CA ARG A 60 15.20 4.57 3.38
C ARG A 60 16.06 4.94 4.58
N ARG A 61 16.47 3.93 5.35
CA ARG A 61 17.32 4.11 6.53
C ARG A 61 18.79 4.31 6.18
N TRP A 62 19.17 3.96 4.95
CA TRP A 62 20.54 4.05 4.46
C TRP A 62 20.62 4.86 3.17
N ALA A 63 21.79 5.42 2.91
CA ALA A 63 22.13 6.06 1.65
C ALA A 63 23.65 5.98 1.44
N PHE A 64 24.08 5.87 0.19
CA PHE A 64 25.49 6.07 -0.15
C PHE A 64 25.79 7.55 -0.28
N VAL A 65 27.00 7.93 0.13
CA VAL A 65 27.54 9.28 -0.02
C VAL A 65 28.51 9.26 -1.19
N ARG A 66 28.42 10.27 -2.06
CA ARG A 66 29.37 10.45 -3.15
C ARG A 66 30.72 10.90 -2.59
N SER A 67 31.80 10.26 -3.03
CA SER A 67 33.15 10.58 -2.57
C SER A 67 33.70 11.88 -3.12
N ASP A 68 33.14 12.41 -4.21
CA ASP A 68 33.61 13.64 -4.87
C ASP A 68 33.02 14.92 -4.25
N VAL A 69 31.90 14.83 -3.53
CA VAL A 69 31.21 15.98 -2.91
C VAL A 69 30.70 15.70 -1.49
N PRO A 70 31.51 15.14 -0.57
CA PRO A 70 31.04 14.74 0.76
C PRO A 70 30.50 15.91 1.60
N GLU A 71 31.03 17.12 1.41
CA GLU A 71 30.63 18.35 2.13
C GLU A 71 29.43 19.07 1.51
N SER A 72 28.84 18.52 0.45
CA SER A 72 27.66 19.12 -0.20
C SER A 72 26.44 19.05 0.72
N ASN A 73 25.55 20.05 0.62
CA ASN A 73 24.20 19.99 1.21
C ASN A 73 23.35 18.84 0.65
N PHE A 74 23.78 18.23 -0.46
CA PHE A 74 23.17 17.04 -1.04
C PHE A 74 24.27 16.05 -1.45
N PRO A 75 24.85 15.30 -0.49
CA PRO A 75 26.01 14.46 -0.76
C PRO A 75 25.62 13.03 -1.19
N TRP A 76 24.32 12.75 -1.36
CA TRP A 76 23.79 11.42 -1.62
C TRP A 76 24.06 10.97 -3.06
N LEU A 77 24.53 9.72 -3.22
CA LEU A 77 24.54 9.05 -4.51
C LEU A 77 23.11 8.58 -4.82
N THR A 78 22.55 9.04 -5.94
CA THR A 78 21.17 8.73 -6.33
C THR A 78 21.10 8.20 -7.75
N LEU A 79 19.90 7.79 -8.18
CA LEU A 79 19.62 7.35 -9.56
C LEU A 79 19.96 8.42 -10.62
N ARG A 80 20.05 9.69 -10.23
CA ARG A 80 20.44 10.78 -11.15
C ARG A 80 21.91 10.70 -11.55
N GLU A 81 22.75 10.20 -10.64
CA GLU A 81 24.16 10.01 -10.87
C GLU A 81 24.43 8.59 -11.40
N GLU A 82 23.77 7.57 -10.82
CA GLU A 82 24.01 6.15 -11.16
C GLU A 82 22.68 5.40 -11.34
N ALA A 83 22.20 5.31 -12.57
CA ALA A 83 20.92 4.67 -12.90
C ALA A 83 20.89 3.17 -12.56
N ASN A 84 22.07 2.51 -12.55
CA ASN A 84 22.18 1.07 -12.29
C ASN A 84 21.84 0.65 -10.85
N LEU A 85 21.71 1.60 -9.92
CA LEU A 85 21.35 1.29 -8.53
C LEU A 85 19.92 0.74 -8.39
N GLY A 86 19.04 1.03 -9.33
CA GLY A 86 17.62 0.66 -9.24
C GLY A 86 17.27 -0.76 -9.70
N HIS A 87 18.26 -1.54 -10.17
CA HIS A 87 18.07 -2.88 -10.72
C HIS A 87 18.19 -3.98 -9.68
#